data_AF-A0A8B6C271-F1
#
_entry.id   AF-A0A8B6C271-F1
#
_cell.length_a   1.000
_cell.length_b   1.000
_cell.length_c   1.000
_cell.angle_alpha   90.00
_cell.angle_beta   90.00
_cell.angle_gamma   90.00
#
_symmetry.space_group_name_H-M   'P 1'
#
loop_
_entity.id
_entity.type
_entity.pdbx_description
1 polymer ?
#
loop_
_entity_poly.entity_id
_entity_poly.type
_entity_poly.pdbx_seq_one_letter_code
_entity_poly.pdbx_strand_id
1 'polypeptide(L)'
;MNYLCECRDLETFVAPIVDNNGAPLVAIVNTTRISSHIVRSIEMPLRVIINATIDSKFDDKLKEDIVSSKVLRKVNDKFDALQQKMDEHIGDNRNQITEVNQDIATLRKEMQELKNLAKTVNDMNTRVALSACASHTTVSPPTTLKFLDIKTSEGITNQHLTSFKSSGVFVCEVPGLYHISVVVMSKTNSAYLTIYKNDIELIKGKINNYNTEHGFFFQSNAAIVVTELQKGDTIDIKPGNKGMRIYGGSSSCLTIVKVT
;
A
#
# COMPACT_ATOMS: atom_id res chain seq x y z
N MET A 1 40.94 -41.43 54.11
CA MET A 1 42.41 -41.30 54.25
C MET A 1 42.76 -41.62 55.68
N ASN A 2 43.36 -42.79 55.91
CA ASN A 2 43.71 -43.29 57.25
C ASN A 2 45.08 -42.72 57.65
N TYR A 3 45.12 -41.91 58.71
CA TYR A 3 46.36 -41.62 59.42
C TYR A 3 46.49 -42.63 60.57
N LEU A 4 47.28 -43.69 60.34
CA LEU A 4 47.81 -44.54 61.40
C LEU A 4 48.96 -43.75 62.06
N CYS A 5 48.74 -43.30 63.29
CA CYS A 5 49.78 -42.70 64.11
C CYS A 5 50.53 -43.84 64.81
N GLU A 6 51.72 -44.18 64.34
CA GLU A 6 52.64 -45.09 65.05
C GLU A 6 53.16 -44.37 66.30
N CYS A 7 52.64 -44.75 67.46
CA CYS A 7 53.26 -44.40 68.74
C CYS A 7 54.59 -45.15 68.87
N ARG A 8 55.71 -44.46 68.62
CA ARG A 8 57.04 -44.96 68.98
C ARG A 8 57.17 -45.06 70.51
N ASP A 9 57.75 -46.17 70.95
CA ASP A 9 58.02 -46.48 72.35
C ASP A 9 58.84 -45.36 73.04
N LEU A 10 58.37 -44.96 74.22
CA LEU A 10 59.01 -43.97 75.08
C LEU A 10 60.34 -44.51 75.61
N GLU A 11 61.45 -44.03 75.03
CA GLU A 11 62.78 -44.23 75.60
C GLU A 11 62.86 -43.59 76.99
N THR A 12 63.37 -44.37 77.94
CA THR A 12 63.51 -43.96 79.34
C THR A 12 64.59 -42.88 79.44
N PHE A 13 64.18 -41.64 79.68
CA PHE A 13 65.13 -40.53 79.85
C PHE A 13 65.78 -40.63 81.24
N VAL A 14 67.07 -41.00 81.29
CA VAL A 14 67.85 -41.05 82.52
C VAL A 14 68.77 -39.83 82.55
N ALA A 15 68.42 -38.83 83.37
CA ALA A 15 69.29 -37.70 83.64
C ALA A 15 70.21 -38.04 84.84
N PRO A 16 71.54 -37.99 84.72
CA PRO A 16 72.43 -38.27 85.83
C PRO A 16 72.43 -37.08 86.81
N ILE A 17 72.06 -37.34 88.06
CA ILE A 17 72.24 -36.41 89.18
C ILE A 17 73.25 -37.08 90.12
N VAL A 18 74.41 -36.44 90.31
CA VAL A 18 75.49 -36.94 91.17
C VAL A 18 75.39 -36.23 92.52
N ASP A 19 75.40 -36.98 93.62
CA ASP A 19 75.49 -36.38 94.95
C ASP A 19 76.94 -35.95 95.27
N ASN A 20 77.11 -35.16 96.34
CA ASN A 20 78.41 -34.60 96.73
C ASN A 20 79.46 -35.65 97.18
N ASN A 21 79.10 -36.94 97.23
CA ASN A 21 80.00 -38.04 97.57
C ASN A 21 80.26 -39.00 96.40
N GLY A 22 79.83 -38.65 95.18
CA GLY A 22 80.14 -39.41 93.97
C GLY A 22 79.36 -40.71 93.79
N ALA A 23 78.24 -40.90 94.50
CA ALA A 23 77.37 -42.05 94.31
C ALA A 23 76.19 -41.69 93.36
N PRO A 24 75.91 -42.51 92.32
CA PRO A 24 74.80 -42.23 91.40
C PRO A 24 73.44 -42.51 92.06
N LEU A 25 72.58 -41.49 92.13
CA LEU A 25 71.16 -41.64 92.49
C LEU A 25 70.32 -41.73 91.21
N VAL A 26 69.69 -42.88 90.99
CA VAL A 26 68.81 -43.11 89.83
C VAL A 26 67.36 -42.78 90.23
N ALA A 27 66.80 -41.70 89.71
CA ALA A 27 65.38 -41.41 89.82
C ALA A 27 64.64 -41.97 88.58
N ILE A 28 63.83 -43.02 88.78
CA ILE A 28 63.00 -43.61 87.73
C ILE A 28 61.69 -42.83 87.66
N VAL A 29 61.53 -41.98 86.63
CA VAL A 29 60.26 -41.29 86.36
C VAL A 29 59.37 -42.22 85.52
N ASN A 30 58.27 -42.69 86.10
CA ASN A 30 57.28 -43.53 85.41
C ASN A 30 56.38 -42.66 84.50
N THR A 31 56.76 -42.53 83.22
CA THR A 31 56.10 -41.68 82.22
C THR A 31 54.75 -42.22 81.73
N THR A 32 54.39 -43.47 82.04
CA THR A 32 53.14 -44.11 81.63
C THR A 32 51.90 -43.41 82.20
N ARG A 33 52.01 -42.87 83.42
CA ARG A 33 50.93 -42.06 84.05
C ARG A 33 50.78 -40.68 83.41
N ILE A 34 51.86 -40.08 82.93
CA ILE A 34 51.83 -38.77 82.27
C ILE A 34 51.25 -38.91 80.86
N SER A 35 51.66 -39.94 80.11
CA SER A 35 51.16 -40.23 78.77
C SER A 35 49.64 -40.48 78.75
N SER A 36 49.14 -41.33 79.65
CA SER A 36 47.69 -41.59 79.76
C SER A 36 46.89 -40.35 80.18
N HIS A 37 47.45 -39.46 80.99
CA HIS A 37 46.80 -38.20 81.38
C HIS A 37 46.78 -37.18 80.23
N ILE A 38 47.84 -37.09 79.43
CA ILE A 38 47.92 -36.21 78.24
C ILE A 38 46.91 -36.66 77.17
N VAL A 39 46.86 -37.95 76.85
CA VAL A 39 45.91 -38.49 75.87
C VAL A 39 44.47 -38.23 76.31
N ARG A 40 44.17 -38.40 77.61
CA ARG A 40 42.79 -38.26 78.12
C ARG A 40 42.37 -36.81 78.34
N SER A 41 43.29 -35.94 78.78
CA SER A 41 42.97 -34.55 79.11
C SER A 41 43.14 -33.58 77.94
N ILE A 42 43.90 -33.95 76.91
CA ILE A 42 44.23 -33.04 75.80
C ILE A 42 43.77 -33.63 74.47
N GLU A 43 44.14 -34.88 74.16
CA GLU A 43 43.86 -35.44 72.84
C GLU A 43 42.37 -35.73 72.60
N MET A 44 41.66 -36.31 73.58
CA MET A 44 40.22 -36.59 73.45
C MET A 44 39.38 -35.32 73.26
N PRO A 45 39.53 -34.26 74.08
CA PRO A 45 38.78 -33.01 73.87
C PRO A 45 39.08 -32.36 72.51
N LEU A 46 40.35 -32.37 72.08
CA LEU A 46 40.73 -31.83 70.78
C LEU A 46 40.10 -32.60 69.63
N ARG A 47 40.05 -33.94 69.68
CA ARG A 47 39.35 -34.74 68.66
C ARG A 47 37.86 -34.45 68.61
N VAL A 48 37.21 -34.27 69.76
CA VAL A 48 35.78 -33.91 69.82
C VAL A 48 35.55 -32.53 69.21
N ILE A 49 36.39 -31.54 69.55
CA ILE A 49 36.29 -30.18 69.00
C ILE A 49 36.55 -30.18 67.49
N ILE A 50 37.57 -30.90 67.02
CA ILE A 50 37.92 -31.00 65.60
C ILE A 50 36.77 -31.65 64.82
N ASN A 51 36.25 -32.79 65.28
CA ASN A 51 35.15 -33.47 64.61
C ASN A 51 33.87 -32.62 64.59
N ALA A 52 33.51 -32.00 65.72
CA ALA A 52 32.34 -31.11 65.78
C ALA A 52 32.49 -29.89 64.85
N THR A 53 33.71 -29.34 64.73
CA THR A 53 33.99 -28.21 63.83
C THR A 53 33.95 -28.63 62.37
N ILE A 54 34.47 -29.82 62.04
CA ILE A 54 34.42 -30.37 60.69
C ILE A 54 32.97 -30.65 60.29
N ASP A 55 32.19 -31.32 61.15
CA ASP A 55 30.80 -31.66 60.88
C ASP A 55 29.94 -30.41 60.73
N SER A 56 30.12 -29.41 61.59
CA SER A 56 29.42 -28.11 61.48
C SER A 56 29.75 -27.38 60.19
N LYS A 57 31.03 -27.26 59.81
CA LYS A 57 31.43 -26.53 58.60
C LYS A 57 31.05 -27.25 57.30
N PHE A 58 31.08 -28.58 57.29
CA PHE A 58 30.64 -29.35 56.13
C PHE A 58 29.14 -29.27 55.93
N ASP A 59 28.35 -29.34 57.00
CA ASP A 59 26.88 -29.30 56.91
C ASP A 59 26.38 -27.92 56.45
N ASP A 60 27.03 -26.83 56.88
CA ASP A 60 26.71 -25.47 56.43
C ASP A 60 27.03 -25.26 54.95
N LYS A 61 28.20 -25.72 54.48
CA LYS A 61 28.61 -25.59 53.08
C LYS A 61 27.73 -26.43 52.14
N LEU A 62 27.34 -27.63 52.57
CA LEU A 62 26.45 -28.50 51.81
C LEU A 62 25.05 -27.87 51.68
N LYS A 63 24.54 -27.24 52.74
CA LYS A 63 23.26 -26.50 52.70
C LYS A 63 23.34 -25.30 51.75
N GLU A 64 24.43 -24.56 51.74
CA GLU A 64 24.65 -23.41 50.85
C GLU A 64 24.69 -23.81 49.36
N ASP A 65 25.36 -24.92 49.03
CA ASP A 65 25.42 -25.49 47.68
C ASP A 65 24.05 -26.03 47.22
N ILE A 66 23.31 -26.68 48.13
CA ILE A 66 21.93 -27.14 47.85
C ILE A 66 20.99 -25.96 47.61
N VAL A 67 21.12 -24.87 48.39
CA VAL A 67 20.34 -23.65 48.18
C VAL A 67 20.71 -22.99 46.86
N SER A 68 21.99 -22.88 46.53
CA SER A 68 22.48 -22.32 45.26
C SER A 68 22.01 -23.10 44.04
N SER A 69 22.03 -24.43 44.08
CA SER A 69 21.51 -25.28 42.98
C SER A 69 19.99 -25.16 42.80
N LYS A 70 19.21 -25.02 43.88
CA LYS A 70 17.77 -24.76 43.82
C LYS A 70 17.47 -23.38 43.22
N VAL A 71 18.27 -22.37 43.55
CA VAL A 71 18.16 -21.03 42.97
C VAL A 71 18.48 -21.07 41.48
N LEU A 72 19.58 -21.72 41.08
CA LEU A 72 19.96 -21.89 39.68
C LEU A 72 18.87 -22.60 38.87
N ARG A 73 18.29 -23.67 39.41
CA ARG A 73 17.18 -24.37 38.75
C ARG A 73 15.97 -23.46 38.54
N LYS A 74 15.55 -22.71 39.58
CA LYS A 74 14.44 -21.73 39.45
C LYS A 74 14.74 -20.63 38.44
N VAL A 75 15.99 -20.19 38.34
CA VAL A 75 16.40 -19.18 37.36
C VAL A 75 16.30 -19.76 35.95
N ASN A 76 16.76 -21.00 35.75
CA ASN A 76 16.68 -21.68 34.45
C ASN A 76 15.23 -21.91 34.03
N ASP A 77 14.38 -22.42 34.92
CA ASP A 77 12.95 -22.64 34.65
C ASP A 77 12.25 -21.32 34.25
N LYS A 78 12.61 -20.20 34.90
CA LYS A 78 12.09 -18.87 34.53
C LYS A 78 12.62 -18.36 33.20
N PHE A 79 13.87 -18.66 32.88
CA PHE A 79 14.48 -18.29 31.60
C PHE A 79 13.83 -19.06 30.45
N ASP A 80 13.62 -20.37 30.62
CA ASP A 80 12.95 -21.22 29.64
C ASP A 80 11.50 -20.76 29.41
N ALA A 81 10.78 -20.41 30.48
CA ALA A 81 9.42 -19.86 30.38
C ALA A 81 9.39 -18.48 29.69
N LEU A 82 10.43 -17.65 29.89
CA LEU A 82 10.56 -16.36 29.21
C LEU A 82 10.85 -16.55 27.72
N GLN A 83 11.74 -17.48 27.39
CA GLN A 83 12.10 -17.82 26.01
C GLN A 83 10.86 -18.31 25.24
N GLN A 84 10.08 -19.23 25.84
CA GLN A 84 8.85 -19.72 25.23
C GLN A 84 7.84 -18.59 24.94
N LYS A 85 7.61 -17.69 25.90
CA LYS A 85 6.71 -16.54 25.71
C LYS A 85 7.19 -15.60 24.61
N MET A 86 8.50 -15.42 24.49
CA MET A 86 9.10 -14.60 23.44
C MET A 86 8.89 -15.23 22.06
N ASP A 87 9.07 -16.55 21.93
CA ASP A 87 8.86 -17.27 20.68
C ASP A 87 7.38 -17.26 20.25
N GLU A 88 6.45 -17.40 21.19
CA GLU A 88 5.01 -17.25 20.94
C GLU A 88 4.67 -15.85 20.41
N HIS A 89 5.16 -14.79 21.07
CA HIS A 89 4.91 -13.41 20.65
C HIS A 89 5.56 -13.07 19.31
N ILE A 90 6.75 -13.62 19.01
CA ILE A 90 7.40 -13.48 17.70
C ILE A 90 6.58 -14.20 16.63
N GLY A 91 6.05 -15.39 16.93
CA GLY A 91 5.16 -16.15 16.05
C GLY A 91 3.91 -15.36 15.68
N ASP A 92 3.21 -14.82 16.68
CA ASP A 92 1.98 -14.04 16.47
C ASP A 92 2.24 -12.78 15.64
N ASN A 93 3.31 -12.04 15.95
CA ASN A 93 3.69 -10.86 15.18
C ASN A 93 4.03 -11.21 13.73
N ARG A 94 4.69 -12.35 13.49
CA ARG A 94 5.02 -12.81 12.13
C ARG A 94 3.75 -13.13 11.32
N ASN A 95 2.76 -13.75 11.96
CA ASN A 95 1.46 -14.02 11.34
C ASN A 95 0.73 -12.72 11.00
N GLN A 96 0.67 -11.77 11.93
CA GLN A 96 0.07 -10.45 11.71
C GLN A 96 0.76 -9.68 10.56
N ILE A 97 2.10 -9.69 10.51
CA ILE A 97 2.85 -9.06 9.41
C ILE A 97 2.52 -9.71 8.07
N THR A 98 2.29 -11.02 8.05
CA THR A 98 1.94 -11.75 6.83
C THR A 98 0.55 -11.35 6.33
N GLU A 99 -0.43 -11.24 7.23
CA GLU A 99 -1.79 -10.76 6.93
C GLU A 99 -1.77 -9.33 6.40
N VAL A 100 -1.07 -8.42 7.10
CA VAL A 100 -0.92 -7.02 6.67
C VAL A 100 -0.27 -6.91 5.29
N ASN A 101 0.73 -7.75 4.98
CA ASN A 101 1.35 -7.76 3.66
C ASN A 101 0.39 -8.24 2.55
N GLN A 102 -0.49 -9.19 2.86
CA GLN A 102 -1.51 -9.66 1.94
C GLN A 102 -2.58 -8.58 1.68
N ASP A 103 -2.96 -7.83 2.72
CA ASP A 103 -3.88 -6.69 2.59
C ASP A 103 -3.26 -5.56 1.76
N ILE A 104 -1.98 -5.23 1.98
CA ILE A 104 -1.26 -4.22 1.18
C ILE A 104 -1.21 -4.65 -0.30
N ALA A 105 -0.98 -5.93 -0.59
CA ALA A 105 -0.98 -6.42 -1.97
C ALA A 105 -2.37 -6.28 -2.62
N THR A 106 -3.43 -6.58 -1.87
CA THR A 106 -4.82 -6.45 -2.32
C THR A 106 -5.18 -4.99 -2.59
N LEU A 107 -4.87 -4.09 -1.66
CA LEU A 107 -5.11 -2.64 -1.81
C LEU A 107 -4.37 -2.05 -3.02
N ARG A 108 -3.14 -2.49 -3.28
CA ARG A 108 -2.38 -2.05 -4.48
C ARG A 108 -3.07 -2.47 -5.78
N LYS A 109 -3.65 -3.66 -5.81
CA LYS A 109 -4.39 -4.15 -6.97
C LYS A 109 -5.66 -3.32 -7.20
N GLU A 110 -6.45 -3.09 -6.16
CA GLU A 110 -7.67 -2.27 -6.23
C GLU A 110 -7.38 -0.83 -6.65
N MET A 111 -6.31 -0.22 -6.12
CA MET A 111 -5.87 1.12 -6.55
C MET A 111 -5.51 1.16 -8.03
N GLN A 112 -4.87 0.12 -8.56
CA GLN A 112 -4.53 0.06 -9.98
C GLN A 112 -5.77 -0.08 -10.87
N GLU A 113 -6.74 -0.88 -10.44
CA GLU A 113 -8.04 -1.03 -11.13
C GLU A 113 -8.81 0.29 -11.14
N LEU A 114 -8.89 0.99 -10.00
CA LEU A 114 -9.52 2.32 -9.91
C LEU A 114 -8.82 3.35 -10.80
N LYS A 115 -7.49 3.34 -10.87
CA LYS A 115 -6.72 4.23 -11.75
C LYS A 115 -7.04 3.97 -13.23
N ASN A 116 -7.16 2.70 -13.61
CA ASN A 116 -7.53 2.33 -14.98
C ASN A 116 -8.98 2.75 -15.29
N LEU A 117 -9.91 2.56 -14.35
CA LEU A 117 -11.29 2.98 -14.51
C LEU A 117 -11.40 4.51 -14.64
N ALA A 118 -10.73 5.26 -13.78
CA ALA A 118 -10.70 6.72 -13.83
C ALA A 118 -10.16 7.23 -15.18
N LYS A 119 -9.13 6.58 -15.72
CA LYS A 119 -8.61 6.89 -17.07
C LYS A 119 -9.67 6.65 -18.14
N THR A 120 -10.34 5.50 -18.13
CA THR A 120 -11.41 5.18 -19.09
C THR A 120 -12.56 6.18 -19.03
N VAL A 121 -13.02 6.55 -17.81
CA VAL A 121 -14.07 7.55 -17.62
C VAL A 121 -13.64 8.92 -18.16
N ASN A 122 -12.40 9.33 -17.90
CA ASN A 122 -11.87 10.57 -18.43
C ASN A 122 -11.80 10.56 -19.96
N ASP A 123 -11.35 9.45 -20.56
CA ASP A 123 -11.28 9.29 -22.02
C ASP A 123 -12.68 9.35 -22.65
N MET A 124 -13.71 8.75 -22.03
CA MET A 124 -15.10 8.81 -22.50
C MET A 124 -15.66 10.23 -22.48
N ASN A 125 -15.36 11.01 -21.43
CA ASN A 125 -15.79 12.41 -21.32
C ASN A 125 -15.16 13.34 -22.38
N THR A 126 -14.07 12.92 -23.03
CA THR A 126 -13.45 13.69 -24.11
C THR A 126 -14.01 13.38 -25.51
N ARG A 127 -14.86 12.34 -25.64
CA ARG A 127 -15.44 11.92 -26.93
C ARG A 127 -16.69 12.71 -27.24
N VAL A 128 -16.58 13.65 -28.18
CA VAL A 128 -17.70 14.46 -28.65
C VAL A 128 -18.06 14.06 -30.09
N ALA A 129 -19.27 13.59 -30.29
CA ALA A 129 -19.86 13.31 -31.59
C ALA A 129 -21.33 13.71 -31.58
N LEU A 130 -21.78 14.37 -32.63
CA LEU A 130 -23.16 14.78 -32.87
C LEU A 130 -23.50 14.48 -34.32
N SER A 131 -24.66 13.87 -34.55
CA SER A 131 -25.27 13.78 -35.87
C SER A 131 -26.73 14.21 -35.77
N ALA A 132 -27.22 15.00 -36.71
CA ALA A 132 -28.59 15.51 -36.71
C ALA A 132 -29.07 15.74 -38.13
N CYS A 133 -30.38 15.69 -38.36
CA CYS A 133 -30.96 15.86 -39.69
C CYS A 133 -32.00 16.99 -39.73
N ALA A 134 -31.97 17.80 -40.78
CA ALA A 134 -32.86 18.93 -40.94
C ALA A 134 -34.31 18.47 -41.20
N SER A 135 -35.28 19.30 -40.83
CA SER A 135 -36.67 19.10 -41.25
C SER A 135 -36.94 19.67 -42.63
N HIS A 136 -38.03 19.22 -43.25
CA HIS A 136 -38.56 19.88 -44.43
C HIS A 136 -38.93 21.31 -44.07
N THR A 137 -38.21 22.28 -44.64
CA THR A 137 -38.36 23.68 -44.23
C THR A 137 -37.97 24.65 -45.35
N THR A 138 -38.40 25.89 -45.18
CA THR A 138 -37.95 27.02 -45.99
C THR A 138 -37.22 27.98 -45.05
N VAL A 139 -35.94 28.24 -45.33
CA VAL A 139 -35.08 29.09 -44.49
C VAL A 139 -34.56 30.28 -45.29
N SER A 140 -34.22 31.38 -44.62
CA SER A 140 -33.68 32.58 -45.25
C SER A 140 -32.54 33.14 -44.41
N PRO A 141 -31.48 33.71 -45.00
CA PRO A 141 -30.49 34.44 -44.21
C PRO A 141 -31.17 35.55 -43.38
N PRO A 142 -30.66 35.86 -42.18
CA PRO A 142 -29.46 35.28 -41.54
C PRO A 142 -29.77 34.08 -40.61
N THR A 143 -30.93 33.42 -40.75
CA THR A 143 -31.37 32.42 -39.76
C THR A 143 -30.53 31.15 -39.80
N THR A 144 -30.07 30.69 -38.62
CA THR A 144 -29.42 29.38 -38.47
C THR A 144 -30.36 28.23 -38.84
N LEU A 145 -29.83 27.26 -39.56
CA LEU A 145 -30.52 26.03 -39.91
C LEU A 145 -30.69 25.15 -38.67
N LYS A 146 -31.93 24.78 -38.35
CA LYS A 146 -32.25 23.90 -37.24
C LYS A 146 -32.25 22.44 -37.68
N PHE A 147 -31.67 21.59 -36.84
CA PHE A 147 -31.65 20.15 -37.03
C PHE A 147 -32.53 19.45 -35.98
N LEU A 148 -33.18 18.38 -36.41
CA LEU A 148 -33.94 17.44 -35.59
C LEU A 148 -33.24 16.06 -35.62
N ASP A 149 -33.87 15.06 -35.00
CA ASP A 149 -33.37 13.67 -34.90
C ASP A 149 -31.88 13.61 -34.51
N ILE A 150 -31.56 14.24 -33.38
CA ILE A 150 -30.19 14.44 -32.94
C ILE A 150 -29.72 13.19 -32.19
N LYS A 151 -28.58 12.65 -32.58
CA LYS A 151 -27.87 11.53 -31.96
C LYS A 151 -26.51 12.02 -31.47
N THR A 152 -26.13 11.68 -30.24
CA THR A 152 -24.90 12.18 -29.61
C THR A 152 -24.10 11.06 -28.95
N SER A 153 -22.81 11.32 -28.72
CA SER A 153 -21.98 10.57 -27.78
C SER A 153 -22.13 11.10 -26.35
N GLU A 154 -21.49 10.43 -25.39
CA GLU A 154 -21.52 10.75 -23.95
C GLU A 154 -20.97 12.14 -23.60
N GLY A 155 -20.06 12.70 -24.43
CA GLY A 155 -19.47 14.03 -24.22
C GLY A 155 -20.41 15.21 -24.48
N ILE A 156 -21.68 14.99 -24.82
CA ILE A 156 -22.68 16.05 -25.04
C ILE A 156 -23.79 15.94 -23.99
N THR A 157 -23.92 16.96 -23.13
CA THR A 157 -24.95 16.97 -22.09
C THR A 157 -26.36 17.24 -22.65
N ASN A 158 -27.39 16.83 -21.91
CA ASN A 158 -28.80 17.08 -22.25
C ASN A 158 -29.14 18.58 -22.41
N GLN A 159 -28.45 19.45 -21.66
CA GLN A 159 -28.62 20.90 -21.77
C GLN A 159 -28.10 21.42 -23.12
N HIS A 160 -26.91 20.96 -23.55
CA HIS A 160 -26.38 21.30 -24.89
C HIS A 160 -27.28 20.78 -26.00
N LEU A 161 -27.81 19.57 -25.84
CA LEU A 161 -28.74 18.99 -26.80
C LEU A 161 -30.01 19.85 -26.96
N THR A 162 -30.57 20.32 -25.84
CA THR A 162 -31.77 21.16 -25.84
C THR A 162 -31.49 22.54 -26.46
N SER A 163 -30.37 23.16 -26.09
CA SER A 163 -29.92 24.43 -26.69
C SER A 163 -29.72 24.28 -28.20
N PHE A 164 -29.00 23.25 -28.64
CA PHE A 164 -28.75 22.96 -30.05
C PHE A 164 -30.06 22.72 -30.81
N LYS A 165 -31.00 21.94 -30.27
CA LYS A 165 -32.31 21.71 -30.89
C LYS A 165 -33.12 22.98 -31.08
N SER A 166 -33.03 23.92 -30.12
CA SER A 166 -33.78 25.18 -30.17
C SER A 166 -33.16 26.23 -31.10
N SER A 167 -31.83 26.31 -31.15
CA SER A 167 -31.08 27.37 -31.84
C SER A 167 -30.48 26.93 -33.18
N GLY A 168 -30.11 25.65 -33.33
CA GLY A 168 -29.29 25.14 -34.43
C GLY A 168 -27.80 25.43 -34.26
N VAL A 169 -27.38 26.00 -33.12
CA VAL A 169 -25.99 26.41 -32.85
C VAL A 169 -25.33 25.38 -31.94
N PHE A 170 -24.24 24.78 -32.41
CA PHE A 170 -23.38 23.93 -31.59
C PHE A 170 -22.42 24.80 -30.79
N VAL A 171 -22.27 24.54 -29.50
CA VAL A 171 -21.33 25.23 -28.62
C VAL A 171 -20.32 24.21 -28.12
N CYS A 172 -19.04 24.47 -28.34
CA CYS A 172 -17.96 23.59 -27.96
C CYS A 172 -17.72 23.63 -26.44
N GLU A 173 -17.78 22.48 -25.77
CA GLU A 173 -17.41 22.36 -24.35
C GLU A 173 -16.02 21.77 -24.12
N VAL A 174 -15.58 20.92 -25.04
CA VAL A 174 -14.31 20.18 -24.96
C VAL A 174 -13.39 20.70 -26.05
N PRO A 175 -12.38 21.51 -25.74
CA PRO A 175 -11.45 22.02 -26.74
C PRO A 175 -10.77 20.90 -27.53
N GLY A 176 -10.49 21.16 -28.82
CA GLY A 176 -9.76 20.23 -29.67
C GLY A 176 -10.03 20.40 -31.16
N LEU A 177 -9.64 19.40 -31.94
CA LEU A 177 -9.81 19.42 -33.39
C LEU A 177 -11.12 18.74 -33.78
N TYR A 178 -11.95 19.40 -34.57
CA TYR A 178 -13.27 18.93 -34.96
C TYR A 178 -13.40 18.75 -36.46
N HIS A 179 -13.98 17.62 -36.87
CA HIS A 179 -14.49 17.38 -38.22
C HIS A 179 -15.97 17.74 -38.25
N ILE A 180 -16.33 18.72 -39.09
CA ILE A 180 -17.69 19.21 -39.28
C ILE A 180 -18.08 18.97 -40.73
N SER A 181 -19.14 18.20 -40.95
CA SER A 181 -19.71 18.00 -42.28
C SER A 181 -21.21 18.26 -42.27
N VAL A 182 -21.70 18.93 -43.30
CA VAL A 182 -23.12 19.12 -43.51
C VAL A 182 -23.45 18.78 -44.95
N VAL A 183 -24.45 17.93 -45.13
CA VAL A 183 -25.05 17.60 -46.42
C VAL A 183 -26.43 18.23 -46.43
N VAL A 184 -26.76 18.97 -47.47
CA VAL A 184 -28.11 19.53 -47.64
C VAL A 184 -28.60 19.22 -49.04
N MET A 185 -29.84 18.73 -49.09
CA MET A 185 -30.60 18.58 -50.31
C MET A 185 -31.62 19.71 -50.45
N SER A 186 -31.63 20.40 -51.59
CA SER A 186 -32.50 21.55 -51.84
C SER A 186 -33.06 21.55 -53.27
N LYS A 187 -34.25 22.14 -53.43
CA LYS A 187 -34.85 22.46 -54.74
C LYS A 187 -34.65 23.92 -55.15
N THR A 188 -33.95 24.71 -54.35
CA THR A 188 -33.70 26.12 -54.63
C THR A 188 -32.54 26.22 -55.62
N ASN A 189 -32.79 26.93 -56.74
CA ASN A 189 -31.78 27.15 -57.77
C ASN A 189 -30.55 27.87 -57.20
N SER A 190 -29.36 27.31 -57.46
CA SER A 190 -28.08 27.87 -57.02
C SER A 190 -28.06 28.15 -55.51
N ALA A 191 -28.64 27.22 -54.75
CA ALA A 191 -28.64 27.27 -53.30
C ALA A 191 -27.21 27.17 -52.77
N TYR A 192 -26.92 27.84 -51.68
CA TYR A 192 -25.68 27.59 -50.94
C TYR A 192 -25.91 27.70 -49.45
N LEU A 193 -25.05 27.02 -48.70
CA LEU A 193 -24.97 27.07 -47.26
C LEU A 193 -23.56 27.47 -46.85
N THR A 194 -23.44 28.08 -45.69
CA THR A 194 -22.14 28.41 -45.11
C THR A 194 -22.06 27.85 -43.70
N ILE A 195 -20.93 27.22 -43.37
CA ILE A 195 -20.55 26.87 -42.01
C ILE A 195 -19.80 28.06 -41.42
N TYR A 196 -20.26 28.55 -40.27
CA TYR A 196 -19.60 29.63 -39.54
C TYR A 196 -19.00 29.12 -38.24
N LYS A 197 -17.92 29.77 -37.80
CA LYS A 197 -17.34 29.67 -36.46
C LYS A 197 -17.34 31.06 -35.83
N ASN A 198 -18.02 31.26 -34.71
CA ASN A 198 -18.10 32.57 -34.04
C ASN A 198 -18.42 33.71 -35.01
N ASP A 199 -19.43 33.52 -35.88
CA ASP A 199 -19.81 34.45 -36.96
C ASP A 199 -18.78 34.68 -38.08
N ILE A 200 -17.67 33.95 -38.10
CA ILE A 200 -16.68 33.95 -39.18
C ILE A 200 -16.99 32.81 -40.17
N GLU A 201 -17.13 33.13 -41.46
CA GLU A 201 -17.34 32.13 -42.52
C GLU A 201 -16.12 31.20 -42.64
N LEU A 202 -16.33 29.89 -42.49
CA LEU A 202 -15.29 28.88 -42.69
C LEU A 202 -15.31 28.33 -44.11
N ILE A 203 -16.48 27.85 -44.55
CA ILE A 203 -16.64 27.22 -45.86
C ILE A 203 -18.06 27.40 -46.38
N LYS A 204 -18.18 27.57 -47.69
CA LYS A 204 -19.43 27.67 -48.44
C LYS A 204 -19.64 26.43 -49.31
N GLY A 205 -20.76 25.73 -49.12
CA GLY A 205 -21.20 24.62 -49.96
C GLY A 205 -22.24 25.09 -50.97
N LYS A 206 -21.94 25.00 -52.27
CA LYS A 206 -22.85 25.45 -53.34
C LYS A 206 -23.61 24.26 -53.94
N ILE A 207 -24.91 24.24 -53.77
CA ILE A 207 -25.81 23.30 -54.44
C ILE A 207 -26.05 23.82 -55.87
N ASN A 208 -25.66 23.03 -56.86
CA ASN A 208 -25.73 23.45 -58.26
C ASN A 208 -27.17 23.58 -58.74
N ASN A 209 -27.32 24.29 -59.84
CA ASN A 209 -28.57 24.36 -60.56
C ASN A 209 -28.63 23.19 -61.55
N TYR A 210 -29.76 22.49 -61.58
CA TYR A 210 -30.09 21.63 -62.69
C TYR A 210 -31.53 21.90 -63.09
N ASN A 211 -31.66 22.80 -64.06
CA ASN A 211 -32.92 23.15 -64.66
C ASN A 211 -33.08 22.26 -65.90
N THR A 212 -34.02 21.32 -65.87
CA THR A 212 -34.42 20.62 -67.09
C THR A 212 -35.78 21.14 -67.54
N GLU A 213 -36.12 20.89 -68.80
CA GLU A 213 -37.43 21.19 -69.39
C GLU A 213 -38.61 20.52 -68.65
N HIS A 214 -38.34 19.60 -67.70
CA HIS A 214 -39.32 18.83 -66.95
C HIS A 214 -39.45 19.20 -65.46
N GLY A 215 -38.83 20.30 -65.00
CA GLY A 215 -39.04 20.88 -63.67
C GLY A 215 -37.80 20.92 -62.75
N PHE A 216 -38.03 21.26 -61.48
CA PHE A 216 -36.96 21.40 -60.47
C PHE A 216 -36.69 20.07 -59.77
N PHE A 217 -35.49 19.51 -59.94
CA PHE A 217 -35.01 18.38 -59.15
C PHE A 217 -34.38 18.83 -57.83
N PHE A 218 -34.45 17.97 -56.82
CA PHE A 218 -33.67 18.14 -55.62
C PHE A 218 -32.20 17.82 -55.90
N GLN A 219 -31.32 18.73 -55.54
CA GLN A 219 -29.87 18.56 -55.62
C GLN A 219 -29.27 18.58 -54.23
N SER A 220 -28.24 17.77 -54.01
CA SER A 220 -27.49 17.75 -52.77
C SER A 220 -26.08 18.27 -52.97
N ASN A 221 -25.54 18.92 -51.94
CA ASN A 221 -24.10 19.10 -51.82
C ASN A 221 -23.69 18.99 -50.34
N ALA A 222 -22.42 18.71 -50.12
CA ALA A 222 -21.78 18.66 -48.83
C ALA A 222 -20.82 19.85 -48.67
N ALA A 223 -20.74 20.40 -47.45
CA ALA A 223 -19.63 21.22 -47.01
C ALA A 223 -18.94 20.49 -45.86
N ILE A 224 -17.61 20.40 -45.91
CA ILE A 224 -16.80 19.68 -44.93
C ILE A 224 -15.65 20.59 -44.52
N VAL A 225 -15.43 20.75 -43.22
CA VAL A 225 -14.31 21.52 -42.67
C VAL A 225 -13.75 20.80 -41.46
N VAL A 226 -12.42 20.85 -41.31
CA VAL A 226 -11.73 20.48 -40.08
C VAL A 226 -11.20 21.76 -39.45
N THR A 227 -11.56 22.01 -38.19
CA THR A 227 -11.17 23.25 -37.50
C THR A 227 -10.95 23.00 -36.02
N GLU A 228 -10.06 23.77 -35.41
CA GLU A 228 -9.84 23.75 -33.98
C GLU A 228 -10.92 24.58 -33.27
N LEU A 229 -11.53 24.02 -32.22
CA LEU A 229 -12.51 24.70 -31.39
C LEU A 229 -12.00 24.83 -29.97
N GLN A 230 -12.14 26.01 -29.40
CA GLN A 230 -11.95 26.29 -27.98
C GLN A 230 -13.29 26.20 -27.25
N LYS A 231 -13.23 26.08 -25.92
CA LYS A 231 -14.44 26.07 -25.10
C LYS A 231 -15.20 27.38 -25.29
N GLY A 232 -16.49 27.29 -25.59
CA GLY A 232 -17.36 28.43 -25.90
C GLY A 232 -17.42 28.80 -27.39
N ASP A 233 -16.55 28.26 -28.23
CA ASP A 233 -16.66 28.46 -29.69
C ASP A 233 -17.98 27.90 -30.21
N THR A 234 -18.58 28.62 -31.15
CA THR A 234 -19.86 28.25 -31.76
C THR A 234 -19.68 27.78 -33.19
N ILE A 235 -20.49 26.81 -33.60
CA ILE A 235 -20.64 26.37 -34.99
C ILE A 235 -22.11 26.47 -35.37
N ASP A 236 -22.38 27.17 -36.47
CA ASP A 236 -23.73 27.27 -36.99
C ASP A 236 -23.75 27.30 -38.53
N ILE A 237 -24.88 26.88 -39.09
CA ILE A 237 -25.03 26.67 -40.53
C ILE A 237 -26.12 27.62 -41.01
N LYS A 238 -25.79 28.54 -41.91
CA LYS A 238 -26.75 29.55 -42.40
C LYS A 238 -27.00 29.36 -43.91
N PRO A 239 -28.25 29.51 -44.38
CA PRO A 239 -28.56 29.50 -45.80
C PRO A 239 -28.09 30.80 -46.45
N GLY A 240 -27.66 30.71 -47.70
CA GLY A 240 -27.25 31.84 -48.52
C GLY A 240 -28.37 32.53 -49.28
N ASN A 241 -29.42 31.78 -49.61
CA ASN A 241 -30.53 32.25 -50.45
C ASN A 241 -31.76 32.53 -49.61
N LYS A 242 -32.45 33.64 -49.90
CA LYS A 242 -33.78 33.92 -49.34
C LYS A 242 -34.76 32.85 -49.81
N GLY A 243 -35.49 32.25 -48.87
CA GLY A 243 -36.49 31.21 -49.16
C GLY A 243 -35.88 29.89 -49.66
N MET A 244 -34.68 29.53 -49.20
CA MET A 244 -34.05 28.25 -49.53
C MET A 244 -34.90 27.09 -49.00
N ARG A 245 -35.37 26.23 -49.90
CA ARG A 245 -36.25 25.08 -49.60
C ARG A 245 -35.39 23.84 -49.37
N ILE A 246 -35.28 23.41 -48.13
CA ILE A 246 -34.51 22.24 -47.72
C ILE A 246 -35.42 21.02 -47.67
N TYR A 247 -34.96 19.93 -48.28
CA TYR A 247 -35.57 18.62 -48.11
C TYR A 247 -35.04 17.98 -46.84
N GLY A 248 -35.93 17.66 -45.91
CA GLY A 248 -35.55 17.16 -44.60
C GLY A 248 -35.46 15.64 -44.51
N GLY A 249 -35.35 15.14 -43.29
CA GLY A 249 -35.13 13.72 -43.02
C GLY A 249 -33.69 13.32 -43.31
N SER A 250 -33.46 12.07 -43.72
CA SER A 250 -32.12 11.51 -43.91
C SER A 250 -31.32 12.10 -45.08
N SER A 251 -31.90 13.01 -45.88
CA SER A 251 -31.23 13.62 -47.04
C SER A 251 -30.49 14.92 -46.73
N SER A 252 -30.72 15.53 -45.57
CA SER A 252 -30.03 16.75 -45.14
C SER A 252 -29.58 16.60 -43.71
N CYS A 253 -28.29 16.35 -43.46
CA CYS A 253 -27.77 16.04 -42.13
C CYS A 253 -26.44 16.75 -41.85
N LEU A 254 -26.23 17.04 -40.57
CA LEU A 254 -25.02 17.60 -39.98
C LEU A 254 -24.33 16.51 -39.15
N THR A 255 -23.02 16.45 -39.23
CA THR A 255 -22.16 15.62 -38.39
C THR A 255 -21.03 16.47 -37.83
N ILE A 256 -20.83 16.44 -36.53
CA ILE A 256 -19.75 17.11 -35.81
C ILE A 256 -19.04 16.07 -34.94
N VAL A 257 -17.75 15.87 -35.13
CA VAL A 257 -16.97 14.87 -34.37
C VAL A 257 -15.64 15.46 -33.94
N LYS A 258 -15.29 15.34 -32.66
CA LYS A 258 -13.95 15.63 -32.15
C LYS A 258 -13.00 14.51 -32.58
N VAL A 259 -11.93 14.87 -33.27
CA VAL A 259 -10.94 13.95 -33.83
C VAL A 259 -9.80 13.72 -32.85
N THR A 260 -9.40 14.74 -32.09
CA THR A 260 -8.31 14.70 -31.10
C THR A 260 -8.67 15.52 -29.87
#